data_AF-A0A286AVR9-F1
#
_entry.id   AF-A0A286AVR9-F1
#
_cell.length_a   1.000
_cell.length_b   1.000
_cell.length_c   1.000
_cell.angle_alpha   90.00
_cell.angle_beta   90.00
_cell.angle_gamma   90.00
#
_symmetry.space_group_name_H-M   'P 1'
#
loop_
_entity.id
_entity.type
_entity.pdbx_description
1 polymer ?
#
loop_
_entity_poly.entity_id
_entity_poly.type
_entity_poly.pdbx_seq_one_letter_code
_entity_poly.pdbx_strand_id
1 'polypeptide(L)'
;MTFQSQAADPLLEFRLAYLRGIAKSWQDDAYRAKLLDTPDIQQMLHDDFGLPTQWPLLDISLFQDPNPDMRAAWKPMLTSGWVGPDDSFVIVLPQAPSSQPTEALAAYYQLFPDFMGPAAAFETPTGLIGGALPTGLGIPGGGDGSLLAFGGVVLRAVALAWQSPEFLFDLTRDPDTDKAPVLSQWLGYNNPFNFKILFTTNSAFTWDAAKGEWNLKNANDSLIKNGIRLNYPTAPVEVELRPIALTSYNNTGPAYPFTC
;
A
#
# COMPACT_ATOMS: atom_id res chain seq x y z
N MET A 1 25.39 16.27 -21.81
CA MET A 1 24.01 15.84 -22.11
C MET A 1 23.32 15.66 -20.77
N THR A 2 22.50 16.63 -20.39
CA THR A 2 21.65 16.55 -19.19
C THR A 2 20.49 15.63 -19.54
N PHE A 3 20.51 14.40 -19.07
CA PHE A 3 19.32 13.55 -19.09
C PHE A 3 18.33 14.18 -18.12
N GLN A 4 17.37 14.96 -18.63
CA GLN A 4 16.14 15.20 -17.88
C GLN A 4 15.45 13.85 -17.75
N SER A 5 15.54 13.22 -16.57
CA SER A 5 14.74 12.04 -16.28
C SER A 5 13.28 12.48 -16.35
N GLN A 6 12.57 12.01 -17.36
CA GLN A 6 11.12 11.93 -17.28
C GLN A 6 10.83 11.14 -15.99
N ALA A 7 10.17 11.76 -15.00
CA ALA A 7 9.78 11.05 -13.80
C ALA A 7 9.00 9.80 -14.23
N ALA A 8 9.50 8.62 -13.88
CA ALA A 8 8.82 7.40 -14.22
C ALA A 8 7.57 7.27 -13.34
N ASP A 9 6.70 6.31 -13.65
CA ASP A 9 5.59 5.97 -12.77
C ASP A 9 6.13 5.66 -11.35
N PRO A 10 5.72 6.38 -10.29
CA PRO A 10 6.21 6.16 -8.92
C PRO A 10 6.15 4.70 -8.48
N LEU A 11 5.13 3.96 -8.95
CA LEU A 11 5.00 2.54 -8.65
C LEU A 11 6.13 1.72 -9.28
N LEU A 12 6.51 2.01 -10.53
CA LEU A 12 7.64 1.36 -11.19
C LEU A 12 8.97 1.69 -10.49
N GLU A 13 9.17 2.95 -10.10
CA GLU A 13 10.36 3.41 -9.38
C GLU A 13 10.52 2.65 -8.04
N PHE A 14 9.42 2.55 -7.29
CA PHE A 14 9.36 1.75 -6.07
C PHE A 14 9.71 0.29 -6.31
N ARG A 15 9.09 -0.36 -7.31
CA ARG A 15 9.34 -1.77 -7.63
C ARG A 15 10.81 -2.05 -7.92
N LEU A 16 11.49 -1.17 -8.66
CA LEU A 16 12.90 -1.32 -8.98
C LEU A 16 13.79 -1.21 -7.73
N ALA A 17 13.54 -0.21 -6.87
CA ALA A 17 14.28 -0.07 -5.62
C ALA A 17 14.00 -1.23 -4.66
N TYR A 18 12.73 -1.65 -4.55
CA TYR A 18 12.28 -2.76 -3.72
C TYR A 18 12.93 -4.08 -4.12
N LEU A 19 12.97 -4.41 -5.43
CA LEU A 19 13.59 -5.63 -5.94
C LEU A 19 15.09 -5.69 -5.61
N ARG A 20 15.80 -4.55 -5.68
CA ARG A 20 17.21 -4.44 -5.25
C ARG A 20 17.34 -4.62 -3.73
N GLY A 21 16.40 -4.11 -2.95
CA GLY A 21 16.31 -4.34 -1.50
C GLY A 21 16.18 -5.81 -1.16
N ILE A 22 15.26 -6.53 -1.82
CA ILE A 22 15.12 -7.98 -1.68
C ILE A 22 16.43 -8.69 -2.04
N ALA A 23 17.03 -8.38 -3.19
CA ALA A 23 18.28 -9.01 -3.63
C ALA A 23 19.44 -8.82 -2.63
N LYS A 24 19.54 -7.63 -2.00
CA LYS A 24 20.53 -7.33 -0.96
C LYS A 24 20.24 -8.12 0.32
N SER A 25 18.97 -8.16 0.75
CA SER A 25 18.55 -8.89 1.96
C SER A 25 18.76 -10.42 1.89
N TRP A 26 18.84 -10.98 0.69
CA TRP A 26 19.17 -12.40 0.49
C TRP A 26 20.65 -12.73 0.72
N GLN A 27 21.50 -11.71 0.76
CA GLN A 27 22.95 -11.84 0.89
C GLN A 27 23.48 -11.26 2.22
N ASP A 28 22.70 -10.38 2.85
CA ASP A 28 23.07 -9.68 4.08
C ASP A 28 21.96 -9.83 5.13
N ASP A 29 22.25 -10.65 6.15
CA ASP A 29 21.33 -10.94 7.24
C ASP A 29 21.04 -9.69 8.11
N ALA A 30 22.01 -8.80 8.27
CA ALA A 30 21.82 -7.57 9.05
C ALA A 30 20.93 -6.59 8.28
N TYR A 31 21.14 -6.47 6.97
CA TYR A 31 20.24 -5.70 6.10
C TYR A 31 18.82 -6.30 6.09
N ARG A 32 18.69 -7.63 6.02
CA ARG A 32 17.39 -8.31 6.10
C ARG A 32 16.67 -8.01 7.41
N ALA A 33 17.36 -8.12 8.54
CA ALA A 33 16.78 -7.82 9.84
C ALA A 33 16.29 -6.37 9.91
N LYS A 34 17.11 -5.41 9.43
CA LYS A 34 16.72 -4.00 9.35
C LYS A 34 15.50 -3.81 8.44
N LEU A 35 15.47 -4.44 7.27
CA LEU A 35 14.37 -4.32 6.31
C LEU A 35 13.04 -4.83 6.90
N LEU A 36 13.07 -5.93 7.65
CA LEU A 36 11.88 -6.51 8.29
C LEU A 36 11.41 -5.75 9.54
N ASP A 37 12.31 -5.06 10.24
CA ASP A 37 11.99 -4.26 11.44
C ASP A 37 11.54 -2.83 11.09
N THR A 38 11.77 -2.37 9.86
CA THR A 38 11.43 -1.01 9.41
C THR A 38 9.93 -0.89 9.10
N PRO A 39 9.18 -0.02 9.82
CA PRO A 39 7.73 0.13 9.59
C PRO A 39 7.37 0.76 8.24
N ASP A 40 8.26 1.59 7.69
CA ASP A 40 8.12 2.21 6.37
C ASP A 40 9.46 2.19 5.64
N ILE A 41 9.59 1.31 4.65
CA ILE A 41 10.86 1.05 3.96
C ILE A 41 11.23 2.12 2.94
N GLN A 42 10.33 3.06 2.62
CA GLN A 42 10.53 4.01 1.52
C GLN A 42 11.83 4.81 1.68
N GLN A 43 12.08 5.36 2.87
CA GLN A 43 13.33 6.10 3.15
C GLN A 43 14.57 5.19 3.05
N MET A 44 14.48 3.96 3.53
CA MET A 44 15.57 3.00 3.42
C MET A 44 15.90 2.68 1.96
N LEU A 45 14.88 2.52 1.12
CA LEU A 45 15.06 2.32 -0.32
C LEU A 45 15.61 3.56 -1.04
N HIS A 46 15.26 4.77 -0.58
CA HIS A 46 15.86 6.01 -1.04
C HIS A 46 17.35 6.04 -0.75
N ASP A 47 17.73 5.84 0.51
CA ASP A 47 19.12 5.92 0.97
C ASP A 47 20.01 4.86 0.29
N ASP A 48 19.50 3.63 0.14
CA ASP A 48 20.29 2.51 -0.38
C ASP A 48 20.29 2.40 -1.91
N PHE A 49 19.21 2.81 -2.59
CA PHE A 49 19.03 2.55 -4.02
C PHE A 49 18.58 3.76 -4.85
N GLY A 50 18.37 4.92 -4.24
CA GLY A 50 18.01 6.16 -4.94
C GLY A 50 16.56 6.20 -5.40
N LEU A 51 15.62 5.62 -4.64
CA LEU A 51 14.18 5.77 -4.87
C LEU A 51 13.81 7.27 -4.90
N PRO A 52 13.36 7.84 -6.03
CA PRO A 52 13.18 9.29 -6.16
C PRO A 52 11.91 9.83 -5.48
N THR A 53 10.88 8.99 -5.32
CA THR A 53 9.55 9.37 -4.84
C THR A 53 9.09 8.52 -3.67
N GLN A 54 8.25 9.09 -2.81
CA GLN A 54 7.59 8.45 -1.68
C GLN A 54 6.10 8.79 -1.66
N TRP A 55 5.32 7.99 -0.95
CA TRP A 55 3.94 8.24 -0.56
C TRP A 55 3.90 8.68 0.91
N PRO A 56 3.75 9.99 1.21
CA PRO A 56 3.83 10.49 2.58
C PRO A 56 2.71 10.00 3.51
N LEU A 57 1.56 9.61 2.94
CA LEU A 57 0.39 9.11 3.69
C LEU A 57 0.27 7.58 3.65
N LEU A 58 1.35 6.89 3.30
CA LEU A 58 1.44 5.45 3.20
C LEU A 58 2.65 4.94 3.97
N ASP A 59 2.47 3.86 4.72
CA ASP A 59 3.56 3.05 5.23
C ASP A 59 3.68 1.78 4.38
N ILE A 60 4.88 1.48 3.87
CA ILE A 60 5.14 0.21 3.18
C ILE A 60 6.09 -0.62 4.03
N SER A 61 5.61 -1.75 4.55
CA SER A 61 6.35 -2.64 5.45
C SER A 61 6.47 -4.04 4.87
N LEU A 62 7.46 -4.79 5.35
CA LEU A 62 7.55 -6.22 5.09
C LEU A 62 7.19 -7.01 6.34
N PHE A 63 6.68 -8.22 6.13
CA PHE A 63 6.55 -9.20 7.19
C PHE A 63 7.07 -10.56 6.72
N GLN A 64 7.48 -11.38 7.67
CA GLN A 64 7.81 -12.78 7.43
C GLN A 64 7.02 -13.62 8.43
N ASP A 65 6.35 -14.66 7.94
CA ASP A 65 5.58 -15.53 8.82
C ASP A 65 6.51 -16.21 9.86
N PRO A 66 6.15 -16.18 11.16
CA PRO A 66 6.94 -16.85 12.19
C PRO A 66 7.01 -18.36 11.97
N ASN A 67 5.98 -18.97 11.37
CA ASN A 67 6.00 -20.37 10.96
C ASN A 67 6.77 -20.53 9.64
N PRO A 68 7.93 -21.23 9.63
CA PRO A 68 8.73 -21.44 8.43
C PRO A 68 7.98 -22.07 7.27
N ASP A 69 7.02 -22.96 7.56
CA ASP A 69 6.24 -23.68 6.53
C ASP A 69 5.23 -22.77 5.81
N MET A 70 4.90 -21.63 6.42
CA MET A 70 4.00 -20.64 5.86
C MET A 70 4.74 -19.53 5.13
N ARG A 71 6.08 -19.41 5.23
CA ARG A 71 6.82 -18.31 4.60
C ARG A 71 6.71 -18.34 3.08
N ALA A 72 6.79 -17.16 2.45
CA ALA A 72 6.94 -17.09 1.00
C ALA A 72 8.19 -17.86 0.56
N ALA A 73 7.96 -18.91 -0.21
CA ALA A 73 8.99 -19.78 -0.75
C ALA A 73 8.78 -19.96 -2.26
N TRP A 74 9.89 -19.96 -2.99
CA TRP A 74 9.87 -20.24 -4.42
C TRP A 74 9.79 -21.75 -4.65
N LYS A 75 8.74 -22.20 -5.35
CA LYS A 75 8.45 -23.61 -5.61
C LYS A 75 8.37 -23.88 -7.12
N PRO A 76 9.53 -23.86 -7.83
CA PRO A 76 9.56 -23.93 -9.29
C PRO A 76 8.99 -25.23 -9.86
N MET A 77 9.11 -26.35 -9.14
CA MET A 77 8.65 -27.66 -9.60
C MET A 77 7.17 -27.95 -9.31
N LEU A 78 6.55 -27.19 -8.39
CA LEU A 78 5.18 -27.46 -7.93
C LEU A 78 4.18 -26.44 -8.49
N THR A 79 4.51 -25.15 -8.44
CA THR A 79 3.61 -24.06 -8.84
C THR A 79 4.22 -23.15 -9.89
N SER A 80 5.44 -23.45 -10.36
CA SER A 80 6.19 -22.60 -11.27
C SER A 80 6.38 -21.16 -10.76
N GLY A 81 6.35 -20.94 -9.44
CA GLY A 81 6.35 -19.60 -8.87
C GLY A 81 6.46 -19.55 -7.35
N TRP A 82 6.08 -18.41 -6.78
CA TRP A 82 6.09 -18.15 -5.34
C TRP A 82 4.81 -18.64 -4.67
N VAL A 83 4.93 -19.17 -3.46
CA VAL A 83 3.81 -19.57 -2.60
C VAL A 83 4.07 -19.03 -1.21
N GLY A 84 3.09 -18.37 -0.59
CA GLY A 84 3.18 -17.80 0.76
C GLY A 84 1.87 -17.13 1.16
N PRO A 85 1.82 -16.46 2.32
CA PRO A 85 0.68 -15.65 2.72
C PRO A 85 0.49 -14.48 1.76
N ASP A 86 -0.76 -14.06 1.67
CA ASP A 86 -1.15 -12.90 0.89
C ASP A 86 -0.59 -11.62 1.50
N ASP A 87 -0.22 -10.70 0.62
CA ASP A 87 0.07 -9.32 0.96
C ASP A 87 -1.22 -8.62 1.45
N SER A 88 -1.11 -7.42 2.01
CA SER A 88 -2.28 -6.72 2.55
C SER A 88 -2.26 -5.22 2.30
N PHE A 89 -3.43 -4.69 1.93
CA PHE A 89 -3.75 -3.27 2.07
C PHE A 89 -4.40 -3.02 3.42
N VAL A 90 -3.95 -1.98 4.12
CA VAL A 90 -4.49 -1.54 5.39
C VAL A 90 -5.05 -0.14 5.21
N ILE A 91 -6.38 0.00 5.23
CA ILE A 91 -7.06 1.29 5.09
C ILE A 91 -7.49 1.80 6.46
N VAL A 92 -7.11 3.03 6.79
CA VAL A 92 -7.53 3.70 8.01
C VAL A 92 -8.78 4.53 7.73
N LEU A 93 -9.90 4.14 8.33
CA LEU A 93 -11.17 4.82 8.20
C LEU A 93 -11.21 6.10 9.06
N PRO A 94 -11.66 7.24 8.49
CA PRO A 94 -11.93 8.45 9.25
C PRO A 94 -13.21 8.31 10.08
N GLN A 95 -13.27 9.04 11.19
CA GLN A 95 -14.49 9.19 11.99
C GLN A 95 -15.59 9.86 11.17
N ALA A 96 -16.83 9.48 11.43
CA ALA A 96 -17.99 10.14 10.82
C ALA A 96 -18.01 11.63 11.21
N PRO A 97 -18.00 12.56 10.24
CA PRO A 97 -18.02 13.99 10.52
C PRO A 97 -19.39 14.41 11.08
N SER A 98 -19.40 15.25 12.12
CA SER A 98 -20.63 15.80 12.71
C SER A 98 -21.30 16.87 11.84
N SER A 99 -20.57 17.45 10.89
CA SER A 99 -21.02 18.51 10.00
C SER A 99 -20.32 18.42 8.65
N GLN A 100 -21.00 18.85 7.58
CA GLN A 100 -20.49 18.86 6.20
C GLN A 100 -19.94 17.50 5.70
N PRO A 101 -20.68 16.39 5.86
CA PRO A 101 -20.18 15.05 5.50
C PRO A 101 -19.79 14.92 4.02
N THR A 102 -20.49 15.62 3.11
CA THR A 102 -20.18 15.58 1.68
C THR A 102 -18.84 16.25 1.35
N GLU A 103 -18.55 17.39 1.99
CA GLU A 103 -17.28 18.11 1.81
C GLU A 103 -16.13 17.32 2.45
N ALA A 104 -16.36 16.79 3.65
CA ALA A 104 -15.40 15.91 4.32
C ALA A 104 -15.04 14.69 3.45
N LEU A 105 -16.03 14.06 2.80
CA LEU A 105 -15.80 12.93 1.90
C LEU A 105 -14.97 13.35 0.67
N ALA A 106 -15.27 14.51 0.07
CA ALA A 106 -14.49 15.03 -1.05
C ALA A 106 -13.04 15.36 -0.63
N ALA A 107 -12.84 15.94 0.55
CA ALA A 107 -11.53 16.21 1.11
C ALA A 107 -10.76 14.92 1.42
N TYR A 108 -11.45 13.85 1.86
CA TYR A 108 -10.81 12.53 2.02
C TYR A 108 -10.30 11.99 0.68
N TYR A 109 -11.10 12.12 -0.39
CA TYR A 109 -10.70 11.69 -1.73
C TYR A 109 -9.52 12.50 -2.29
N GLN A 110 -9.37 13.77 -1.89
CA GLN A 110 -8.19 14.57 -2.25
C GLN A 110 -6.91 14.03 -1.60
N LEU A 111 -7.00 13.48 -0.38
CA LEU A 111 -5.87 12.85 0.31
C LEU A 111 -5.55 11.47 -0.27
N PHE A 112 -6.57 10.70 -0.63
CA PHE A 112 -6.46 9.31 -1.10
C PHE A 112 -7.25 9.06 -2.40
N PRO A 113 -6.79 9.58 -3.57
CA PRO A 113 -7.44 9.32 -4.85
C PRO A 113 -7.34 7.84 -5.27
N ASP A 114 -6.12 7.30 -5.22
CA ASP A 114 -5.87 5.88 -4.95
C ASP A 114 -5.53 5.77 -3.46
N PHE A 115 -5.82 4.65 -2.80
CA PHE A 115 -5.69 4.52 -1.35
C PHE A 115 -4.27 4.85 -0.80
N MET A 116 -3.28 4.97 -1.67
CA MET A 116 -1.88 5.30 -1.36
C MET A 116 -1.67 6.81 -1.15
N GLY A 117 -2.52 7.63 -1.75
CA GLY A 117 -2.36 9.08 -1.79
C GLY A 117 -1.33 9.54 -2.82
N PRO A 118 -1.10 10.86 -2.95
CA PRO A 118 -0.19 11.40 -3.95
C PRO A 118 1.27 11.05 -3.63
N ALA A 119 2.02 10.64 -4.65
CA ALA A 119 3.47 10.53 -4.56
C ALA A 119 4.13 11.91 -4.55
N ALA A 120 5.23 12.04 -3.80
CA ALA A 120 6.03 13.26 -3.68
C ALA A 120 7.52 12.92 -3.69
N ALA A 121 8.37 13.86 -4.13
CA ALA A 121 9.81 13.69 -3.96
C ALA A 121 10.20 13.74 -2.47
N PHE A 122 11.26 13.04 -2.09
CA PHE A 122 11.75 13.02 -0.70
C PHE A 122 12.09 14.41 -0.14
N GLU A 123 12.53 15.34 -1.01
CA GLU A 123 12.94 16.69 -0.61
C GLU A 123 11.78 17.71 -0.51
N THR A 124 10.54 17.30 -0.73
CA THR A 124 9.37 18.21 -0.71
C THR A 124 8.87 18.43 0.73
N PRO A 125 8.74 19.68 1.24
CA PRO A 125 8.22 19.93 2.59
C PRO A 125 6.79 19.42 2.78
N THR A 126 6.55 18.72 3.89
CA THR A 126 5.27 18.12 4.32
C THR A 126 4.11 19.12 4.46
N GLY A 127 4.35 20.43 4.41
CA GLY A 127 3.32 21.47 4.49
C GLY A 127 2.58 21.79 3.18
N LEU A 128 2.99 21.17 2.06
CA LEU A 128 2.37 21.32 0.74
C LEU A 128 1.84 19.97 0.25
N ILE A 129 1.04 19.27 1.07
CA ILE A 129 0.16 18.18 0.57
C ILE A 129 -1.01 18.81 -0.22
N GLY A 130 -0.68 19.67 -1.17
CA GLY A 130 -1.48 20.03 -2.33
C GLY A 130 -0.81 19.43 -3.57
N GLY A 131 -0.26 18.21 -3.41
CA GLY A 131 0.42 17.47 -4.46
C GLY A 131 -0.49 17.36 -5.66
N ALA A 132 0.07 17.64 -6.84
CA ALA A 132 -0.65 17.55 -8.10
C ALA A 132 -1.44 16.24 -8.12
N LEU A 133 -2.75 16.35 -8.42
CA LEU A 133 -3.54 15.19 -8.85
C LEU A 133 -2.66 14.40 -9.82
N PRO A 134 -2.55 13.06 -9.67
CA PRO A 134 -1.64 12.27 -10.49
C PRO A 134 -1.76 12.73 -11.95
N THR A 135 -0.74 13.44 -12.45
CA THR A 135 -0.78 14.04 -13.78
C THR A 135 -0.73 12.98 -14.88
N GLY A 136 -0.67 11.71 -14.48
CA GLY A 136 -1.08 10.56 -15.25
C GLY A 136 -2.59 10.32 -15.19
N LEU A 137 -3.39 11.21 -15.81
CA LEU A 137 -4.58 10.77 -16.58
C LEU A 137 -4.13 9.99 -17.84
N GLY A 138 -3.17 9.09 -17.65
CA GLY A 138 -2.25 8.60 -18.66
C GLY A 138 -1.73 7.22 -18.27
N ILE A 139 -2.61 6.34 -17.81
CA ILE A 139 -2.51 4.93 -18.17
C ILE A 139 -3.70 4.65 -19.09
N PRO A 140 -3.51 4.23 -20.36
CA PRO A 140 -4.55 3.46 -21.03
C PRO A 140 -4.67 2.13 -20.28
N GLY A 141 -5.43 2.14 -19.18
CA GLY A 141 -5.48 1.04 -18.21
C GLY A 141 -6.45 1.25 -17.06
N GLY A 142 -7.41 2.18 -17.19
CA GLY A 142 -8.53 2.38 -16.27
C GLY A 142 -9.59 1.27 -16.37
N GLY A 143 -9.15 0.01 -16.29
CA GLY A 143 -10.04 -1.12 -16.13
C GLY A 143 -10.47 -1.29 -14.67
N ASP A 144 -11.46 -2.14 -14.45
CA ASP A 144 -12.01 -2.47 -13.12
C ASP A 144 -10.95 -2.99 -12.12
N GLY A 145 -9.78 -3.41 -12.63
CA GLY A 145 -8.61 -3.90 -11.89
C GLY A 145 -7.61 -2.85 -11.37
N SER A 146 -7.85 -1.55 -11.59
CA SER A 146 -6.87 -0.50 -11.25
C SER A 146 -6.91 -0.07 -9.77
N LEU A 147 -5.79 0.42 -9.23
CA LEU A 147 -5.73 1.00 -7.88
C LEU A 147 -6.65 2.23 -7.72
N LEU A 148 -6.86 2.98 -8.80
CA LEU A 148 -7.80 4.09 -8.83
C LEU A 148 -9.26 3.63 -8.70
N ALA A 149 -9.64 2.56 -9.40
CA ALA A 149 -10.97 1.95 -9.25
C ALA A 149 -11.19 1.47 -7.81
N PHE A 150 -10.16 0.88 -7.21
CA PHE A 150 -10.18 0.50 -5.79
C PHE A 150 -10.32 1.71 -4.86
N GLY A 151 -9.64 2.83 -5.13
CA GLY A 151 -9.82 4.10 -4.40
C GLY A 151 -11.27 4.58 -4.38
N GLY A 152 -11.99 4.48 -5.51
CA GLY A 152 -13.42 4.77 -5.58
C GLY A 152 -14.29 3.84 -4.71
N VAL A 153 -13.94 2.56 -4.63
CA VAL A 153 -14.61 1.59 -3.74
C VAL A 153 -14.37 1.94 -2.28
N VAL A 154 -13.13 2.30 -1.91
CA VAL A 154 -12.78 2.76 -0.56
C VAL A 154 -13.57 4.02 -0.19
N LEU A 155 -13.67 4.99 -1.11
CA LEU A 155 -14.46 6.21 -0.87
C LEU A 155 -15.93 5.88 -0.57
N ARG A 156 -16.53 4.97 -1.34
CA ARG A 156 -17.91 4.52 -1.12
C ARG A 156 -18.04 3.74 0.20
N ALA A 157 -17.05 2.93 0.56
CA ALA A 157 -17.01 2.20 1.82
C ALA A 157 -16.97 3.18 3.01
N VAL A 158 -16.15 4.24 2.96
CA VAL A 158 -16.11 5.29 3.99
C VAL A 158 -17.49 5.93 4.17
N ALA A 159 -18.12 6.36 3.07
CA ALA A 159 -19.44 6.97 3.12
C ALA A 159 -20.51 6.03 3.72
N LEU A 160 -20.48 4.74 3.35
CA LEU A 160 -21.42 3.75 3.87
C LEU A 160 -21.16 3.45 5.36
N ALA A 161 -19.90 3.37 5.78
CA ALA A 161 -19.52 3.11 7.16
C ALA A 161 -19.96 4.23 8.11
N TRP A 162 -20.04 5.48 7.64
CA TRP A 162 -20.60 6.58 8.41
C TRP A 162 -22.11 6.47 8.64
N GLN A 163 -22.84 5.77 7.76
CA GLN A 163 -24.30 5.66 7.80
C GLN A 163 -24.78 4.34 8.39
N SER A 164 -23.99 3.27 8.27
CA SER A 164 -24.35 1.92 8.68
C SER A 164 -23.37 1.38 9.74
N PRO A 165 -23.77 1.38 11.03
CA PRO A 165 -22.97 0.77 12.09
C PRO A 165 -22.73 -0.73 11.88
N GLU A 166 -23.68 -1.43 11.25
CA GLU A 166 -23.55 -2.84 10.89
C GLU A 166 -22.42 -3.05 9.86
N PHE A 167 -22.40 -2.24 8.82
CA PHE A 167 -21.33 -2.31 7.81
C PHE A 167 -19.97 -1.93 8.40
N LEU A 168 -19.91 -0.88 9.23
CA LEU A 168 -18.68 -0.52 9.93
C LEU A 168 -18.19 -1.66 10.83
N PHE A 169 -19.09 -2.34 11.54
CA PHE A 169 -18.75 -3.50 12.35
C PHE A 169 -18.23 -4.66 11.49
N ASP A 170 -18.88 -4.99 10.38
CA ASP A 170 -18.43 -6.04 9.46
C ASP A 170 -17.06 -5.73 8.85
N LEU A 171 -16.79 -4.46 8.51
CA LEU A 171 -15.49 -4.04 7.99
C LEU A 171 -14.36 -4.11 9.01
N THR A 172 -14.65 -3.91 10.30
CA THR A 172 -13.62 -3.68 11.32
C THR A 172 -13.49 -4.80 12.36
N ARG A 173 -14.48 -5.71 12.46
CA ARG A 173 -14.34 -6.92 13.28
C ARG A 173 -13.23 -7.80 12.73
N ASP A 174 -12.54 -8.56 13.58
CA ASP A 174 -11.47 -9.50 13.18
C ASP A 174 -10.43 -8.82 12.27
N PRO A 175 -9.59 -7.93 12.83
CA PRO A 175 -8.77 -6.98 12.05
C PRO A 175 -7.76 -7.64 11.09
N ASP A 176 -7.40 -8.90 11.30
CA ASP A 176 -6.46 -9.65 10.46
C ASP A 176 -7.14 -10.49 9.36
N THR A 177 -8.47 -10.47 9.29
CA THR A 177 -9.25 -11.21 8.29
C THR A 177 -9.58 -10.35 7.09
N ASP A 178 -9.35 -10.88 5.89
CA ASP A 178 -9.64 -10.23 4.63
C ASP A 178 -11.11 -9.76 4.52
N LYS A 179 -11.29 -8.49 4.17
CA LYS A 179 -12.59 -7.83 4.02
C LYS A 179 -13.07 -7.76 2.57
N ALA A 180 -12.35 -8.35 1.62
CA ALA A 180 -12.86 -8.50 0.25
C ALA A 180 -14.28 -9.13 0.18
N PRO A 181 -14.63 -10.17 0.98
CA PRO A 181 -16.00 -10.70 1.00
C PRO A 181 -17.05 -9.69 1.47
N VAL A 182 -16.69 -8.83 2.43
CA VAL A 182 -17.58 -7.76 2.93
C VAL A 182 -17.81 -6.71 1.84
N LEU A 183 -16.75 -6.29 1.15
CA LEU A 183 -16.86 -5.36 0.02
C LEU A 183 -17.65 -5.96 -1.15
N SER A 184 -17.52 -7.26 -1.41
CA SER A 184 -18.31 -7.96 -2.42
C SER A 184 -19.80 -7.97 -2.06
N GLN A 185 -20.13 -8.37 -0.82
CA GLN A 185 -21.51 -8.44 -0.35
C GLN A 185 -22.21 -7.07 -0.36
N TRP A 186 -21.55 -6.03 0.14
CA TRP A 186 -22.18 -4.72 0.35
C TRP A 186 -22.05 -3.77 -0.84
N LEU A 187 -20.96 -3.87 -1.61
CA LEU A 187 -20.64 -2.92 -2.69
C LEU A 187 -20.57 -3.59 -4.08
N GLY A 188 -20.68 -4.92 -4.16
CA GLY A 188 -20.54 -5.66 -5.41
C GLY A 188 -19.09 -5.67 -5.93
N TYR A 189 -18.11 -5.34 -5.08
CA TYR A 189 -16.72 -5.28 -5.49
C TYR A 189 -16.05 -6.65 -5.45
N ASN A 190 -15.52 -7.08 -6.59
CA ASN A 190 -14.69 -8.28 -6.67
C ASN A 190 -13.23 -7.85 -6.68
N ASN A 191 -12.50 -8.24 -5.63
CA ASN A 191 -11.09 -7.88 -5.48
C ASN A 191 -10.25 -8.53 -6.61
N PRO A 192 -9.61 -7.73 -7.48
CA PRO A 192 -8.78 -8.21 -8.58
C PRO A 192 -7.33 -8.50 -8.12
N PHE A 193 -6.96 -8.08 -6.91
CA PHE A 193 -5.62 -8.23 -6.36
C PHE A 193 -5.53 -9.49 -5.50
N ASN A 194 -4.37 -10.16 -5.50
CA ASN A 194 -4.10 -11.23 -4.53
C ASN A 194 -3.60 -10.64 -3.20
N PHE A 195 -4.33 -9.65 -2.70
CA PHE A 195 -4.05 -8.89 -1.49
C PHE A 195 -5.27 -8.97 -0.59
N LYS A 196 -5.05 -9.19 0.71
CA LYS A 196 -6.09 -8.97 1.71
C LYS A 196 -6.40 -7.48 1.79
N ILE A 197 -7.67 -7.16 1.99
CA ILE A 197 -8.11 -5.80 2.26
C ILE A 197 -8.50 -5.73 3.73
N LEU A 198 -7.78 -4.92 4.50
CA LEU A 198 -8.00 -4.75 5.94
C LEU A 198 -8.43 -3.32 6.22
N PHE A 199 -9.34 -3.14 7.17
CA PHE A 199 -9.79 -1.83 7.62
C PHE A 199 -9.55 -1.67 9.11
N THR A 200 -9.09 -0.48 9.50
CA THR A 200 -8.97 -0.09 10.90
C THR A 200 -9.59 1.29 11.10
N THR A 201 -9.92 1.64 12.33
CA THR A 201 -10.41 2.99 12.68
C THR A 201 -9.35 3.74 13.46
N ASN A 202 -9.33 5.07 13.31
CA ASN A 202 -8.49 5.93 14.12
C ASN A 202 -9.34 7.05 14.72
N SER A 203 -9.37 7.17 16.05
CA SER A 203 -10.17 8.16 16.75
C SER A 203 -9.69 9.59 16.55
N ALA A 204 -8.42 9.78 16.18
CA ALA A 204 -7.86 11.09 15.86
C ALA A 204 -8.15 11.52 14.42
N PHE A 205 -8.57 10.61 13.53
CA PHE A 205 -8.86 10.94 12.13
C PHE A 205 -10.24 11.60 12.01
N THR A 206 -10.32 12.88 12.38
CA THR A 206 -11.57 13.64 12.52
C THR A 206 -11.60 14.84 11.59
N TRP A 207 -12.80 15.26 11.18
CA TRP A 207 -13.01 16.43 10.33
C TRP A 207 -13.05 17.72 11.14
N ASP A 208 -12.26 18.72 10.76
CA ASP A 208 -12.34 20.09 11.28
C ASP A 208 -13.13 20.97 10.30
N ALA A 209 -14.43 21.12 10.57
CA ALA A 209 -15.33 21.90 9.72
C ALA A 209 -15.04 23.42 9.71
N ALA A 210 -14.29 23.94 10.70
CA ALA A 210 -13.93 25.36 10.71
C ALA A 210 -12.79 25.65 9.71
N LYS A 211 -11.94 24.65 9.47
CA LYS A 211 -10.81 24.75 8.56
C LYS A 211 -11.03 24.09 7.20
N GLY A 212 -12.02 23.19 7.11
CA GLY A 212 -12.25 22.41 5.90
C GLY A 212 -11.15 21.37 5.67
N GLU A 213 -10.58 20.81 6.74
CA GLU A 213 -9.47 19.85 6.66
C GLU A 213 -9.66 18.66 7.61
N TRP A 214 -9.03 17.54 7.26
CA TRP A 214 -8.95 16.39 8.17
C TRP A 214 -7.78 16.54 9.13
N ASN A 215 -7.98 16.14 10.40
CA ASN A 215 -6.85 15.90 11.30
C ASN A 215 -6.11 14.63 10.87
N LEU A 216 -4.86 14.79 10.45
CA LEU A 216 -3.98 13.69 10.00
C LEU A 216 -2.92 13.31 11.02
N LYS A 217 -3.03 13.79 12.26
CA LYS A 217 -2.05 13.51 13.31
C LYS A 217 -2.68 12.82 14.49
N ASN A 218 -1.98 11.80 14.99
CA ASN A 218 -2.24 11.19 16.27
C ASN A 218 -1.79 12.13 17.41
N ALA A 219 -2.16 11.80 18.65
CA ALA A 219 -1.80 12.59 19.84
C ALA A 219 -0.27 12.68 20.09
N ASN A 220 0.51 11.77 19.52
CA ASN A 220 1.98 11.75 19.56
C ASN A 220 2.61 12.46 18.34
N ASP A 221 1.85 13.26 17.59
CA ASP A 221 2.24 13.94 16.35
C ASP A 221 2.59 13.01 15.16
N SER A 222 2.44 11.69 15.30
CA SER A 222 2.65 10.78 14.15
C SER A 222 1.52 10.93 13.14
N LEU A 223 1.88 10.85 11.86
CA LEU A 223 0.89 10.91 10.78
C LEU A 223 -0.03 9.68 10.81
N ILE A 224 -1.29 9.90 10.46
CA ILE A 224 -2.26 8.84 10.19
C ILE A 224 -2.08 8.45 8.73
N LYS A 225 -1.70 7.20 8.50
CA LYS A 225 -1.33 6.69 7.18
C LYS A 225 -2.06 5.39 6.88
N ASN A 226 -2.35 5.17 5.60
CA ASN A 226 -2.69 3.83 5.12
C ASN A 226 -1.43 2.96 5.10
N GLY A 227 -1.60 1.64 4.95
CA GLY A 227 -0.50 0.70 4.99
C GLY A 227 -0.52 -0.29 3.84
N ILE A 228 0.67 -0.75 3.46
CA ILE A 228 0.89 -1.93 2.64
C ILE A 228 1.81 -2.85 3.43
N ARG A 229 1.41 -4.12 3.55
CA ARG A 229 2.22 -5.16 4.18
C ARG A 229 2.56 -6.19 3.13
N LEU A 230 3.84 -6.25 2.77
CA LEU A 230 4.36 -7.16 1.77
C LEU A 230 5.00 -8.37 2.45
N ASN A 231 4.66 -9.56 1.99
CA ASN A 231 5.28 -10.78 2.44
C ASN A 231 6.70 -10.87 1.90
N TYR A 232 7.65 -11.10 2.79
CA TYR A 232 9.07 -11.19 2.45
C TYR A 232 9.36 -12.50 1.70
N PRO A 233 9.86 -12.44 0.45
CA PRO A 233 10.23 -13.62 -0.30
C PRO A 233 11.52 -14.23 0.28
N THR A 234 11.41 -15.43 0.85
CA THR A 234 12.56 -16.11 1.45
C THR A 234 13.50 -16.58 0.33
N ALA A 235 14.80 -16.27 0.48
CA ALA A 235 15.81 -16.68 -0.48
C ALA A 235 15.84 -18.22 -0.63
N PRO A 236 15.86 -18.75 -1.87
CA PRO A 236 16.17 -20.15 -2.10
C PRO A 236 17.51 -20.56 -1.46
N VAL A 237 17.57 -21.81 -0.98
CA VAL A 237 18.77 -22.39 -0.38
C VAL A 237 19.88 -22.47 -1.41
N GLU A 238 19.54 -22.89 -2.63
CA GLU A 238 20.46 -22.94 -3.76
C GLU A 238 20.77 -21.52 -4.27
N VAL A 239 21.98 -21.05 -3.97
CA VAL A 239 22.43 -19.69 -4.34
C VAL A 239 22.31 -19.43 -5.84
N GLU A 240 22.62 -20.43 -6.67
CA GLU A 240 22.55 -20.31 -8.13
C GLU A 240 21.12 -20.12 -8.66
N LEU A 241 20.11 -20.53 -7.90
CA LEU A 241 18.70 -20.35 -8.28
C LEU A 241 18.16 -18.98 -7.89
N ARG A 242 18.84 -18.22 -7.02
CA ARG A 242 18.35 -16.92 -6.53
C ARG A 242 18.09 -15.92 -7.65
N PRO A 243 18.96 -15.72 -8.67
CA PRO A 243 18.64 -14.82 -9.77
C PRO A 243 17.35 -15.19 -10.51
N ILE A 244 17.09 -16.49 -10.68
CA ILE A 244 15.87 -17.01 -11.33
C ILE A 244 14.65 -16.79 -10.43
N ALA A 245 14.78 -17.05 -9.12
CA ALA A 245 13.70 -16.81 -8.18
C ALA A 245 13.34 -15.31 -8.08
N LEU A 246 14.34 -14.42 -8.13
CA LEU A 246 14.15 -12.97 -8.10
C LEU A 246 13.41 -12.47 -9.35
N THR A 247 13.78 -12.95 -10.54
CA THR A 247 13.06 -12.59 -11.77
C THR A 247 11.65 -13.16 -11.79
N SER A 248 11.45 -14.37 -11.23
CA SER A 248 10.12 -14.94 -11.03
C SER A 248 9.29 -14.14 -10.05
N TYR A 249 9.89 -13.59 -8.98
CA TYR A 249 9.20 -12.70 -8.04
C TYR A 249 8.75 -11.42 -8.74
N ASN A 250 9.58 -10.88 -9.64
CA ASN A 250 9.24 -9.74 -10.48
C ASN A 250 8.19 -10.04 -11.58
N ASN A 251 7.73 -11.28 -11.75
CA ASN A 251 6.84 -11.66 -12.86
C ASN A 251 5.56 -12.37 -12.35
N THR A 252 5.18 -12.09 -11.12
CA THR A 252 3.97 -12.61 -10.45
C THR A 252 2.66 -12.08 -11.03
N GLY A 253 2.69 -11.00 -11.81
CA GLY A 253 1.60 -10.49 -12.62
C GLY A 253 0.77 -9.38 -11.97
N PRO A 254 -0.24 -8.86 -12.68
CA PRO A 254 -0.98 -7.65 -12.29
C PRO A 254 -1.78 -7.78 -10.99
N ALA A 255 -2.02 -9.01 -10.51
CA ALA A 255 -2.63 -9.27 -9.21
C ALA A 255 -1.72 -8.85 -8.03
N TYR A 256 -0.42 -8.63 -8.29
CA TYR A 256 0.57 -8.18 -7.31
C TYR A 256 1.20 -6.83 -7.71
N PRO A 257 0.52 -5.71 -7.42
CA PRO A 257 0.94 -4.40 -7.91
C PRO A 257 2.30 -3.91 -7.40
N PHE A 258 2.95 -4.59 -6.45
CA PHE A 258 4.24 -4.19 -5.87
C PHE A 258 5.37 -5.16 -6.19
N THR A 259 5.07 -6.30 -6.82
CA THR A 259 6.05 -7.32 -7.18
C THR A 259 6.10 -7.59 -8.68
N CYS A 260 5.33 -6.84 -9.51
CA CYS A 260 5.18 -6.99 -10.96
C CYS A 260 4.49 -8.29 -11.40
#